data_AF-A0A966KEK8-F1
#
_entry.id   AF-A0A966KEK8-F1
#
_cell.length_a   1.000
_cell.length_b   1.000
_cell.length_c   1.000
_cell.angle_alpha   90.00
_cell.angle_beta   90.00
_cell.angle_gamma   90.00
#
_symmetry.space_group_name_H-M   'P 1'
#
loop_
_entity.id
_entity.type
_entity.pdbx_description
1 polymer ?
#
loop_
_entity_poly.entity_id
_entity_poly.type
_entity_poly.pdbx_seq_one_letter_code
_entity_poly.pdbx_strand_id
1 'polypeptide(L)'
;MAHDGQDLAFHLNNSLMIVDLLTKTRRAADELSTLFETARQQMKAQIVVDGKTSGKLLEENQDAVHGLAWLATYATAMQQMQNWAEKLHSDGEFGEIEQLLHQIGTSEYHAQVLGGIPMSQGEFVRLSDIGISEAAIEKYRSADVVELSNKGNSQDARMRLVRLMQDH
;
A
#
# COMPACT_ATOMS: atom_id res chain seq x y z
N MET A 1 -28.63 -16.01 -22.08
CA MET A 1 -27.57 -17.00 -21.79
C MET A 1 -26.43 -16.83 -22.79
N ALA A 2 -25.64 -15.77 -22.63
CA ALA A 2 -24.45 -15.48 -23.44
C ALA A 2 -23.41 -14.69 -22.62
N HIS A 3 -23.38 -14.89 -21.29
CA HIS A 3 -22.41 -14.20 -20.40
C HIS A 3 -21.09 -14.99 -20.28
N ASP A 4 -21.15 -16.33 -20.36
CA ASP A 4 -20.02 -17.21 -20.07
C ASP A 4 -18.83 -17.04 -21.03
N GLY A 5 -19.07 -16.67 -22.29
CA GLY A 5 -18.02 -16.47 -23.29
C GLY A 5 -17.33 -15.09 -23.23
N GLN A 6 -18.00 -14.07 -22.70
CA GLN A 6 -17.43 -12.73 -22.51
C GLN A 6 -16.62 -12.64 -21.22
N ASP A 7 -17.06 -13.31 -20.15
CA ASP A 7 -16.29 -13.45 -18.92
C ASP A 7 -14.96 -14.16 -19.19
N LEU A 8 -14.96 -15.28 -19.92
CA LEU A 8 -13.72 -16.00 -20.21
C LEU A 8 -12.70 -15.15 -21.00
N ALA A 9 -13.16 -14.39 -21.99
CA ALA A 9 -12.30 -13.52 -22.82
C ALA A 9 -11.80 -12.28 -22.05
N PHE A 10 -12.58 -11.76 -21.10
CA PHE A 10 -12.16 -10.68 -20.20
C PHE A 10 -11.11 -11.17 -19.19
N HIS A 11 -11.34 -12.34 -18.59
CA HIS A 11 -10.42 -13.01 -17.66
C HIS A 11 -9.11 -13.46 -18.33
N LEU A 12 -9.12 -13.76 -19.64
CA LEU A 12 -7.91 -14.08 -20.41
C LEU A 12 -7.05 -12.84 -20.71
N ASN A 13 -7.65 -11.65 -20.78
CA ASN A 13 -6.96 -10.39 -21.07
C ASN A 13 -6.49 -9.63 -19.81
N ASN A 14 -7.10 -9.90 -18.65
CA ASN A 14 -6.65 -9.42 -17.35
C ASN A 14 -6.24 -10.60 -16.49
N SER A 15 -4.93 -10.84 -16.39
CA SER A 15 -4.39 -11.84 -15.46
C SER A 15 -4.94 -11.57 -14.06
N LEU A 16 -5.69 -12.53 -13.52
CA LEU A 16 -6.28 -12.49 -12.17
C LEU A 16 -5.22 -12.19 -11.10
N MET A 17 -4.02 -12.73 -11.32
CA MET A 17 -2.85 -12.55 -10.48
C MET A 17 -1.82 -11.66 -11.14
N ILE A 18 -1.23 -10.76 -10.36
CA ILE A 18 -0.05 -9.99 -10.72
C ILE A 18 1.12 -10.95 -10.89
N VAL A 19 1.76 -10.90 -12.06
CA VAL A 19 2.97 -11.67 -12.34
C VAL A 19 4.12 -11.17 -11.46
N ASP A 20 4.91 -12.09 -10.93
CA ASP A 20 6.01 -11.81 -9.99
C ASP A 20 5.55 -11.07 -8.72
N LEU A 21 4.35 -11.41 -8.21
CA LEU A 21 3.68 -10.73 -7.11
C LEU A 21 4.60 -10.42 -5.93
N LEU A 22 5.31 -11.42 -5.37
CA LEU A 22 6.18 -11.22 -4.21
C LEU A 22 7.33 -10.25 -4.49
N THR A 23 7.93 -10.32 -5.67
CA THR A 23 9.01 -9.41 -6.08
C THR A 23 8.51 -7.97 -6.19
N LYS A 24 7.35 -7.77 -6.82
CA LYS A 24 6.75 -6.45 -7.02
C LYS A 24 6.30 -5.82 -5.70
N THR A 25 5.62 -6.60 -4.86
CA THR A 25 5.14 -6.15 -3.55
C THR A 25 6.29 -5.88 -2.58
N ARG A 26 7.39 -6.65 -2.62
CA ARG A 26 8.64 -6.32 -1.91
C ARG A 26 9.18 -4.96 -2.29
N ARG A 27 9.36 -4.70 -3.60
CA ARG A 27 9.88 -3.41 -4.09
C ARG A 27 8.99 -2.25 -3.68
N ALA A 28 7.67 -2.41 -3.86
CA ALA A 28 6.71 -1.37 -3.49
C ALA A 28 6.73 -1.08 -1.97
N ALA A 29 6.84 -2.11 -1.13
CA ALA A 29 6.97 -1.96 0.32
C ALA A 29 8.27 -1.23 0.73
N ASP A 30 9.38 -1.52 0.06
CA ASP A 30 10.68 -0.87 0.29
C ASP A 30 10.67 0.61 -0.19
N GLU A 31 10.00 0.89 -1.30
CA GLU A 31 9.76 2.24 -1.82
C GLU A 31 8.90 3.06 -0.85
N LEU A 32 7.83 2.48 -0.30
CA LEU A 32 7.00 3.11 0.73
C LEU A 32 7.81 3.38 2.01
N SER A 33 8.68 2.45 2.40
CA SER A 33 9.55 2.61 3.57
C SER A 33 10.54 3.77 3.36
N THR A 34 11.08 3.90 2.15
CA THR A 34 11.96 5.02 1.77
C THR A 34 11.21 6.37 1.79
N LEU A 35 9.98 6.38 1.30
CA LEU A 35 9.11 7.56 1.33
C LEU A 35 8.80 7.99 2.77
N PHE A 36 8.43 7.03 3.61
CA PHE A 36 8.18 7.25 5.04
C PHE A 36 9.41 7.83 5.74
N GLU A 37 10.60 7.24 5.53
CA GLU A 37 11.83 7.75 6.13
C GLU A 37 12.15 9.19 5.68
N THR A 38 11.88 9.51 4.42
CA THR A 38 12.01 10.88 3.91
C THR A 38 11.08 11.84 4.65
N ALA A 39 9.80 11.51 4.77
CA ALA A 39 8.81 12.31 5.50
C ALA A 39 9.17 12.45 6.99
N ARG A 40 9.66 11.37 7.61
CA ARG A 40 10.10 11.35 9.01
C ARG A 40 11.26 12.30 9.26
N GLN A 41 12.27 12.33 8.39
CA GLN A 41 13.39 13.26 8.52
C GLN A 41 12.94 14.72 8.34
N GLN A 42 12.06 14.99 7.38
CA GLN A 42 11.51 16.33 7.17
C GLN A 42 10.72 16.82 8.38
N MET A 43 9.82 15.98 8.91
CA MET A 43 9.07 16.30 10.13
C MET A 43 10.00 16.52 11.32
N LYS A 44 11.01 15.66 11.50
CA LYS A 44 12.00 15.81 12.57
C LYS A 44 12.71 17.17 12.52
N ALA A 45 13.04 17.67 11.33
CA ALA A 45 13.66 18.98 11.15
C ALA A 45 12.74 20.15 11.55
N GLN A 46 11.43 19.93 11.60
CA GLN A 46 10.44 20.95 11.98
C GLN A 46 10.11 20.91 13.48
N ILE A 47 10.17 19.75 14.13
CA ILE A 47 9.68 19.57 15.51
C ILE A 47 10.77 19.38 16.56
N VAL A 48 12.04 19.19 16.16
CA VAL A 48 13.16 19.01 17.08
C VAL A 48 13.95 20.31 17.26
N VAL A 49 14.07 20.76 18.51
CA VAL A 49 14.86 21.93 18.91
C VAL A 49 15.87 21.48 19.95
N ASP A 50 17.15 21.83 19.77
CA ASP A 50 18.24 21.46 20.68
C ASP A 50 18.30 19.96 21.03
N GLY A 51 18.01 19.11 20.02
CA GLY A 51 18.03 17.65 20.16
C GLY A 51 16.81 17.05 20.89
N LYS A 52 15.82 17.86 21.26
CA LYS A 52 14.57 17.40 21.90
C LYS A 52 13.35 17.74 21.06
N THR A 53 12.38 16.85 21.05
CA THR A 53 11.07 17.11 20.43
C THR A 53 10.33 18.21 21.21
N SER A 54 9.91 19.26 20.53
CA SER A 54 9.14 20.36 21.10
C SER A 54 7.65 20.03 21.08
N GLY A 55 7.01 19.96 22.26
CA GLY A 55 5.56 19.74 22.38
C GLY A 55 4.74 20.84 21.68
N LYS A 56 5.20 22.10 21.77
CA LYS A 56 4.58 23.22 21.06
C LYS A 56 4.62 23.04 19.54
N LEU A 57 5.76 22.64 18.97
CA LEU A 57 5.87 22.42 17.52
C LEU A 57 5.09 21.19 17.07
N LEU A 58 4.94 20.17 17.92
CA LEU A 58 4.05 19.05 17.66
C LEU A 58 2.59 19.51 17.54
N GLU A 59 2.12 20.35 18.47
CA GLU A 59 0.75 20.89 18.44
C GLU A 59 0.53 21.81 17.22
N GLU A 60 1.50 22.67 16.91
CA GLU A 60 1.43 23.56 15.73
C GLU A 60 1.44 22.77 14.40
N ASN A 61 1.94 21.53 14.39
CA ASN A 61 2.00 20.66 13.22
C ASN A 61 1.14 19.38 13.40
N GLN A 62 0.10 19.42 14.25
CA GLN A 62 -0.64 18.24 14.69
C GLN A 62 -1.14 17.38 13.53
N ASP A 63 -1.78 17.99 12.53
CA ASP A 63 -2.32 17.28 11.37
C ASP A 63 -1.23 16.55 10.59
N ALA A 64 -0.10 17.22 10.35
CA ALA A 64 1.02 16.64 9.61
C ALA A 64 1.75 15.56 10.41
N VAL A 65 1.84 15.71 11.74
CA VAL A 65 2.40 14.69 12.65
C VAL A 65 1.52 13.44 12.69
N HIS A 66 0.19 13.61 12.80
CA HIS A 66 -0.74 12.48 12.72
C HIS A 66 -0.68 11.81 11.34
N GLY A 67 -0.60 12.61 10.27
CA GLY A 67 -0.43 12.07 8.92
C GLY A 67 0.85 11.27 8.75
N LEU A 68 1.96 11.72 9.34
CA LEU A 68 3.19 10.93 9.38
C LEU A 68 3.00 9.60 10.13
N ALA A 69 2.23 9.59 11.23
CA ALA A 69 1.94 8.36 11.97
C ALA A 69 1.09 7.36 11.15
N TRP A 70 0.13 7.86 10.36
CA TRP A 70 -0.64 7.03 9.43
C TRP A 70 0.24 6.47 8.31
N LEU A 71 1.13 7.29 7.72
CA LEU A 71 2.09 6.81 6.73
C LEU A 71 3.04 5.75 7.32
N ALA A 72 3.51 5.95 8.56
CA ALA A 72 4.33 4.97 9.28
C ALA A 72 3.60 3.64 9.46
N THR A 73 2.31 3.71 9.79
CA THR A 73 1.44 2.54 9.96
C THR A 73 1.34 1.76 8.65
N TYR A 74 1.12 2.45 7.53
CA TYR A 74 1.02 1.82 6.21
C TYR A 74 2.35 1.21 5.76
N ALA A 75 3.47 1.93 5.94
CA ALA A 75 4.80 1.42 5.64
C ALA A 75 5.12 0.15 6.44
N THR A 76 4.78 0.15 7.74
CA THR A 76 4.95 -1.02 8.61
C THR A 76 4.05 -2.17 8.18
N ALA A 77 2.77 -1.90 7.91
CA ALA A 77 1.82 -2.91 7.45
C ALA A 77 2.29 -3.59 6.16
N MET A 78 2.81 -2.82 5.18
CA MET A 78 3.32 -3.39 3.93
C MET A 78 4.52 -4.29 4.17
N GLN A 79 5.46 -3.87 5.02
CA GLN A 79 6.60 -4.71 5.38
C GLN A 79 6.18 -6.00 6.09
N GLN A 80 5.21 -5.93 7.01
CA GLN A 80 4.73 -7.12 7.72
C GLN A 80 3.94 -8.08 6.82
N MET A 81 3.07 -7.56 5.94
CA MET A 81 2.35 -8.40 4.97
C MET A 81 3.31 -9.04 3.97
N GLN A 82 4.33 -8.31 3.52
CA GLN A 82 5.36 -8.89 2.65
C GLN A 82 6.14 -10.01 3.35
N ASN A 83 6.58 -9.80 4.59
CA ASN A 83 7.31 -10.81 5.34
C ASN A 83 6.46 -12.06 5.61
N TRP A 84 5.17 -11.86 5.90
CA TRP A 84 4.20 -12.95 6.04
C TRP A 84 4.08 -13.77 4.75
N ALA A 85 3.90 -13.10 3.61
CA ALA A 85 3.76 -13.74 2.31
C ALA A 85 5.04 -14.50 1.90
N GLU A 86 6.22 -13.91 2.11
CA GLU A 86 7.50 -14.56 1.85
C GLU A 86 7.73 -15.78 2.75
N LYS A 87 7.31 -15.71 4.02
CA LYS A 87 7.42 -16.84 4.96
C LYS A 87 6.54 -18.01 4.51
N LEU A 88 5.27 -17.73 4.18
CA LEU A 88 4.38 -18.75 3.63
C LEU A 88 4.94 -19.35 2.34
N HIS A 89 5.57 -18.52 1.51
CA HIS A 89 6.16 -19.00 0.25
C HIS A 89 7.33 -19.95 0.52
N SER A 90 8.21 -19.61 1.47
CA SER A 90 9.31 -20.50 1.87
C SER A 90 8.84 -21.82 2.47
N ASP A 91 7.65 -21.81 3.09
CA ASP A 91 7.06 -23.00 3.71
C ASP A 91 6.23 -23.84 2.72
N GLY A 92 6.03 -23.36 1.48
CA GLY A 92 5.16 -24.00 0.50
C GLY A 92 3.67 -23.79 0.77
N GLU A 93 3.32 -22.84 1.64
CA GLU A 93 1.95 -22.54 2.10
C GLU A 93 1.37 -21.27 1.46
N PHE A 94 2.09 -20.62 0.54
CA PHE A 94 1.60 -19.43 -0.17
C PHE A 94 0.67 -19.80 -1.33
N GLY A 95 -0.51 -20.32 -0.97
CA GLY A 95 -1.56 -20.75 -1.86
C GLY A 95 -2.31 -19.58 -2.52
N GLU A 96 -3.39 -19.93 -3.21
CA GLU A 96 -4.17 -18.96 -4.01
C GLU A 96 -4.86 -17.90 -3.13
N ILE A 97 -5.39 -18.31 -1.97
CA ILE A 97 -6.03 -17.38 -1.02
C ILE A 97 -5.02 -16.38 -0.49
N GLU A 98 -3.85 -16.86 -0.08
CA GLU A 98 -2.79 -16.05 0.49
C GLU A 98 -2.25 -15.04 -0.54
N GLN A 99 -2.09 -15.47 -1.79
CA GLN A 99 -1.69 -14.59 -2.88
C GLN A 99 -2.75 -13.51 -3.17
N LEU A 100 -4.04 -13.86 -3.19
CA LEU A 100 -5.12 -12.90 -3.43
C LEU A 100 -5.24 -11.89 -2.28
N LEU A 101 -5.14 -12.35 -1.03
CA LEU A 101 -5.13 -11.47 0.14
C LEU A 101 -3.95 -10.49 0.09
N HIS A 102 -2.75 -11.00 -0.18
CA HIS A 102 -1.54 -10.19 -0.30
C HIS A 102 -1.65 -9.15 -1.42
N GLN A 103 -2.06 -9.58 -2.60
CA GLN A 103 -2.25 -8.71 -3.77
C GLN A 103 -3.29 -7.62 -3.50
N ILE A 104 -4.48 -7.99 -3.07
CA ILE A 104 -5.59 -7.04 -2.83
C ILE A 104 -5.19 -6.03 -1.75
N GLY A 105 -4.67 -6.52 -0.62
CA GLY A 105 -4.31 -5.68 0.52
C GLY A 105 -3.17 -4.71 0.20
N THR A 106 -2.08 -5.19 -0.38
CA THR A 106 -0.94 -4.32 -0.75
C THR A 106 -1.34 -3.29 -1.80
N SER A 107 -2.08 -3.70 -2.83
CA SER A 107 -2.57 -2.79 -3.88
C SER A 107 -3.44 -1.67 -3.33
N GLU A 108 -4.39 -1.99 -2.45
CA GLU A 108 -5.27 -0.99 -1.85
C GLU A 108 -4.48 0.02 -1.02
N TYR A 109 -3.51 -0.43 -0.23
CA TYR A 109 -2.72 0.46 0.61
C TYR A 109 -1.81 1.37 -0.23
N HIS A 110 -1.19 0.86 -1.30
CA HIS A 110 -0.41 1.69 -2.21
C HIS A 110 -1.29 2.73 -2.94
N ALA A 111 -2.50 2.35 -3.37
CA ALA A 111 -3.46 3.27 -3.96
C ALA A 111 -3.88 4.37 -2.98
N GLN A 112 -4.13 4.03 -1.71
CA GLN A 112 -4.46 5.00 -0.66
C GLN A 112 -3.28 5.91 -0.32
N VAL A 113 -2.04 5.43 -0.31
CA VAL A 113 -0.87 6.32 -0.13
C VAL A 113 -0.79 7.35 -1.25
N LEU A 114 -1.09 6.96 -2.49
CA LEU A 114 -1.10 7.88 -3.65
C LEU A 114 -2.32 8.82 -3.68
N GLY A 115 -3.48 8.36 -3.22
CA GLY A 115 -4.77 9.08 -3.32
C GLY A 115 -5.18 9.85 -2.06
N GLY A 116 -4.65 9.48 -0.90
CA GLY A 116 -5.00 9.99 0.41
C GLY A 116 -5.33 8.85 1.39
N ILE A 117 -4.61 8.79 2.50
CA ILE A 117 -4.84 7.81 3.57
C ILE A 117 -6.00 8.28 4.43
N PRO A 118 -7.09 7.49 4.58
CA PRO A 118 -8.19 7.85 5.47
C PRO A 118 -7.76 7.72 6.94
N MET A 119 -7.76 8.83 7.68
CA MET A 119 -7.59 8.82 9.14
C MET A 119 -8.92 8.64 9.86
N SER A 120 -9.97 9.21 9.27
CA SER A 120 -11.36 9.09 9.67
C SER A 120 -12.24 9.08 8.42
N GLN A 121 -13.57 9.09 8.56
CA GLN A 121 -14.47 9.16 7.41
C GLN A 121 -14.37 10.50 6.66
N GLY A 122 -13.96 11.58 7.33
CA GLY A 122 -13.88 12.93 6.77
C GLY A 122 -12.46 13.47 6.59
N GLU A 123 -11.46 12.79 7.16
CA GLU A 123 -10.08 13.27 7.21
C GLU A 123 -9.17 12.34 6.42
N PHE A 124 -8.50 12.90 5.41
CA PHE A 124 -7.57 12.19 4.55
C PHE A 124 -6.23 12.89 4.57
N VAL A 125 -5.15 12.11 4.72
CA VAL A 125 -3.78 12.61 4.63
C VAL A 125 -3.27 12.34 3.25
N ARG A 126 -2.94 13.41 2.52
CA ARG A 126 -2.18 13.31 1.27
C ARG A 126 -0.70 13.52 1.56
N LEU A 127 0.16 12.98 0.70
CA LEU A 127 1.61 13.13 0.83
C LEU A 127 2.05 14.61 0.83
N SER A 128 1.33 15.46 0.09
CA SER A 128 1.52 16.91 0.10
C SER A 128 1.22 17.55 1.46
N ASP A 129 0.24 17.02 2.19
CA ASP A 129 -0.23 17.58 3.47
C ASP A 129 0.81 17.38 4.58
N ILE A 130 1.71 16.40 4.41
CA ILE A 130 2.85 16.11 5.29
C ILE A 130 4.18 16.60 4.74
N GLY A 131 4.17 17.44 3.70
CA GLY A 131 5.35 18.14 3.18
C GLY A 131 6.24 17.32 2.23
N ILE A 132 5.78 16.17 1.74
CA ILE A 132 6.53 15.40 0.74
C ILE A 132 6.51 16.16 -0.60
N SER A 133 7.69 16.29 -1.22
CA SER A 133 7.83 16.97 -2.50
C SER A 133 7.27 16.15 -3.65
N GLU A 134 6.79 16.83 -4.70
CA GLU A 134 6.31 16.19 -5.92
C GLU A 134 7.34 15.22 -6.52
N ALA A 135 8.63 15.58 -6.48
CA ALA A 135 9.71 14.72 -6.95
C ALA A 135 9.83 13.40 -6.15
N ALA A 136 9.57 13.42 -4.85
CA ALA A 136 9.55 12.22 -4.01
C ALA A 136 8.29 11.39 -4.25
N ILE A 137 7.14 12.04 -4.48
CA ILE A 137 5.89 11.38 -4.86
C ILE A 137 6.05 10.67 -6.20
N GLU A 138 6.63 11.33 -7.20
CA GLU A 138 6.85 10.74 -8.52
C GLU A 138 7.85 9.58 -8.47
N LYS A 139 8.89 9.68 -7.64
CA LYS A 139 9.80 8.55 -7.39
C LYS A 139 9.08 7.35 -6.78
N TYR A 140 8.14 7.58 -5.88
CA TYR A 140 7.33 6.52 -5.28
C TYR A 140 6.28 5.95 -6.25
N ARG A 141 5.85 6.73 -7.25
CA ARG A 141 4.97 6.28 -8.36
C ARG A 141 5.74 5.41 -9.37
N SER A 142 6.47 4.41 -8.87
CA SER A 142 7.20 3.44 -9.68
C SER A 142 6.25 2.60 -10.53
N ALA A 143 6.79 1.91 -11.54
CA ALA A 143 6.01 1.02 -12.38
C ALA A 143 5.31 -0.09 -11.57
N ASP A 144 5.98 -0.64 -10.56
CA ASP A 144 5.43 -1.70 -9.70
C ASP A 144 4.31 -1.15 -8.80
N VAL A 145 4.49 0.01 -8.18
CA VAL A 145 3.45 0.69 -7.37
C VAL A 145 2.22 1.04 -8.21
N VAL A 146 2.42 1.59 -9.41
CA VAL A 146 1.34 1.95 -10.34
C VAL A 146 0.58 0.72 -10.80
N GLU A 147 1.27 -0.35 -11.17
CA GLU A 147 0.63 -1.58 -11.59
C GLU A 147 -0.19 -2.22 -10.45
N LEU A 148 0.39 -2.34 -9.26
CA LEU A 148 -0.30 -2.85 -8.09
C LEU A 148 -1.55 -2.02 -7.79
N SER A 149 -1.42 -0.70 -7.70
CA SER A 149 -2.53 0.21 -7.36
C SER A 149 -3.68 0.14 -8.37
N ASN A 150 -3.37 -0.03 -9.66
CA ASN A 150 -4.38 -0.04 -10.71
C ASN A 150 -5.04 -1.40 -10.95
N LYS A 151 -4.32 -2.50 -10.68
CA LYS A 151 -4.76 -3.84 -11.12
C LYS A 151 -4.94 -4.85 -9.99
N GLY A 152 -4.19 -4.75 -8.90
CA GLY A 152 -4.14 -5.85 -7.92
C GLY A 152 -5.38 -5.96 -7.02
N ASN A 153 -6.09 -4.85 -6.75
CA ASN A 153 -7.41 -4.86 -6.13
C ASN A 153 -8.53 -4.80 -7.18
N SER A 154 -8.53 -5.75 -8.14
CA SER A 154 -9.56 -5.83 -9.18
C SER A 154 -10.84 -6.49 -8.68
N GLN A 155 -11.94 -6.27 -9.42
CA GLN A 155 -13.20 -6.98 -9.16
C GLN A 155 -13.02 -8.50 -9.23
N ASP A 156 -12.30 -8.97 -10.25
CA ASP A 156 -12.11 -10.40 -10.47
C ASP A 156 -11.31 -11.04 -9.34
N ALA A 157 -10.26 -10.37 -8.85
CA ALA A 157 -9.47 -10.83 -7.70
C ALA A 157 -10.35 -10.94 -6.44
N ARG A 158 -11.15 -9.91 -6.14
CA ARG A 158 -12.08 -9.93 -5.00
C ARG A 158 -13.11 -11.05 -5.13
N MET A 159 -13.70 -11.22 -6.32
CA MET A 159 -14.69 -12.26 -6.57
C MET A 159 -14.09 -13.66 -6.44
N ARG A 160 -12.84 -13.87 -6.89
CA ARG A 160 -12.14 -15.15 -6.69
C ARG A 160 -11.91 -15.42 -5.22
N LEU A 161 -11.40 -14.44 -4.48
CA LEU A 161 -11.15 -14.57 -3.04
C LEU A 161 -12.43 -14.96 -2.30
N VAL A 162 -13.55 -14.29 -2.57
CA VAL A 162 -14.84 -14.59 -1.93
C VAL A 162 -15.30 -16.02 -2.24
N ARG A 163 -15.17 -16.49 -3.49
CA ARG A 163 -15.52 -17.87 -3.85
C ARG A 163 -14.70 -18.86 -3.03
N LEU A 164 -13.38 -18.65 -2.96
CA LEU A 164 -12.51 -19.51 -2.16
C LEU A 164 -12.90 -19.50 -0.67
N MET A 165 -13.22 -18.34 -0.10
CA MET A 165 -13.66 -18.23 1.31
C MET A 165 -14.97 -18.97 1.61
N GLN A 166 -15.83 -19.22 0.62
CA GLN A 166 -17.09 -19.96 0.80
C GLN A 166 -16.91 -21.47 0.69
N ASP A 167 -15.88 -21.91 -0.03
CA ASP A 167 -15.58 -23.32 -0.26
C ASP A 167 -14.76 -23.95 0.90
N HIS A 168 -14.33 -23.13 1.86
CA HIS A 168 -13.66 -23.51 3.12
C HIS A 168 -14.58 -23.37 4.33
#